data_AF-A0A7C3ZDB1-F1
#
_entry.id   AF-A0A7C3ZDB1-F1
#
_cell.length_a   1.000
_cell.length_b   1.000
_cell.length_c   1.000
_cell.angle_alpha   90.00
_cell.angle_beta   90.00
_cell.angle_gamma   90.00
#
_symmetry.space_group_name_H-M   'P 1'
#
loop_
_entity.id
_entity.type
_entity.pdbx_description
1 polymer ?
#
loop_
_entity_poly.entity_id
_entity_poly.type
_entity_poly.pdbx_seq_one_letter_code
_entity_poly.pdbx_strand_id
1 'polypeptide(L)'
;MDAYRYMGVSLICAVGPSEHIGLPTIEDIRSECAVFSMVKHSVNLARGFKKERERDYNLSLARKNFKWEEQFSLSIDSEHARKRFIELNNSNEDHCSMCGKSFCAMRNTKKAMDSVV
;
A
#
# COMPACT_ATOMS: atom_id res chain seq x y z
N MET A 1 -6.63 20.12 18.30
CA MET A 1 -6.53 18.91 17.44
C MET A 1 -5.85 17.80 18.26
N ASP A 2 -6.32 17.57 19.50
CA ASP A 2 -5.47 17.04 20.59
C ASP A 2 -6.17 16.01 21.51
N ALA A 3 -7.02 15.13 20.99
CA ALA A 3 -7.76 14.18 21.86
C ALA A 3 -7.39 12.69 21.70
N TYR A 4 -6.69 12.27 20.65
CA TYR A 4 -6.34 10.85 20.44
C TYR A 4 -4.97 10.65 19.79
N ARG A 5 -3.90 11.19 20.39
CA ARG A 5 -2.55 10.67 20.12
C ARG A 5 -2.55 9.20 20.56
N TYR A 6 -2.81 8.28 19.62
CA TYR A 6 -2.75 6.82 19.70
C TYR A 6 -2.09 6.31 20.98
N MET A 7 -2.85 5.55 21.79
CA MET A 7 -2.70 5.26 23.23
C MET A 7 -1.34 4.70 23.73
N GLY A 8 -0.21 5.28 23.35
CA GLY A 8 1.12 4.97 23.90
C GLY A 8 1.67 3.57 23.62
N VAL A 9 0.96 2.72 22.86
CA VAL A 9 1.38 1.34 22.60
C VAL A 9 2.72 1.32 21.86
N SER A 10 3.71 0.68 22.48
CA SER A 10 5.07 0.53 21.95
C SER A 10 5.26 -0.78 21.18
N LEU A 11 4.41 -1.78 21.43
CA LEU A 11 4.45 -3.11 20.81
C LEU A 11 3.03 -3.62 20.61
N ILE A 12 2.77 -4.21 19.44
CA ILE A 12 1.51 -4.89 19.13
C ILE A 12 1.84 -6.37 18.92
N CYS A 13 1.32 -7.24 19.79
CA CYS A 13 1.35 -8.68 19.58
C CYS A 13 0.33 -9.01 18.49
N ALA A 14 0.77 -9.69 17.44
CA ALA A 14 -0.09 -10.03 16.33
C ALA A 14 -1.13 -11.08 16.75
N VAL A 15 -2.29 -11.04 16.11
CA VAL A 15 -3.38 -12.00 16.26
C VAL A 15 -3.80 -12.43 14.87
N GLY A 16 -3.51 -13.68 14.53
CA GLY A 16 -3.68 -14.23 13.19
C GLY A 16 -5.03 -14.90 12.94
N PRO A 17 -5.28 -15.37 11.71
CA PRO A 17 -6.51 -16.07 11.34
C PRO A 17 -6.79 -17.33 12.16
N SER A 18 -5.75 -17.99 12.65
CA SER A 18 -5.86 -19.24 13.41
C SER A 18 -6.10 -19.03 14.91
N GLU A 19 -6.16 -17.78 15.38
CA GLU A 19 -6.41 -17.48 16.80
C GLU A 19 -7.69 -18.16 17.27
N HIS A 20 -7.60 -18.88 18.40
CA HIS A 20 -8.67 -19.71 18.97
C HIS A 20 -9.20 -20.84 18.07
N ILE A 21 -8.57 -21.13 16.93
CA ILE A 21 -8.96 -22.21 16.00
C ILE A 21 -7.91 -23.33 15.98
N GLY A 22 -6.63 -23.00 15.93
CA GLY A 22 -5.55 -24.01 15.85
C GLY A 22 -4.16 -23.40 15.64
N LEU A 23 -3.18 -24.26 15.32
CA LEU A 23 -1.84 -23.79 14.96
C LEU A 23 -1.83 -23.16 13.58
N PRO A 24 -1.13 -22.02 13.39
CA PRO A 24 -1.13 -21.33 12.11
C PRO A 24 -0.29 -22.07 11.06
N THR A 25 -0.75 -22.00 9.82
CA THR A 25 0.05 -22.38 8.65
C THR A 25 1.06 -21.29 8.30
N ILE A 26 1.99 -21.58 7.40
CA ILE A 26 2.94 -20.57 6.88
C ILE A 26 2.18 -19.40 6.23
N GLU A 27 1.06 -19.68 5.56
CA GLU A 27 0.26 -18.63 4.91
C GLU A 27 -0.45 -17.75 5.94
N ASP A 28 -0.98 -18.35 7.01
CA ASP A 28 -1.57 -17.60 8.13
C ASP A 28 -0.54 -16.62 8.71
N ILE A 29 0.68 -17.09 8.99
CA ILE A 29 1.77 -16.26 9.53
C ILE A 29 2.13 -15.12 8.56
N ARG A 30 2.23 -15.40 7.25
CA ARG A 30 2.55 -14.37 6.25
C ARG A 30 1.49 -13.29 6.17
N SER A 31 0.22 -13.69 6.07
CA SER A 31 -0.91 -12.76 6.01
C SER A 31 -1.00 -11.90 7.27
N GLU A 32 -0.79 -12.51 8.44
CA GLU A 32 -0.75 -11.83 9.73
C GLU A 32 0.38 -10.80 9.80
N CYS A 33 1.61 -11.19 9.40
CA CYS A 33 2.76 -10.27 9.37
C CYS A 33 2.50 -9.05 8.46
N ALA A 34 1.88 -9.26 7.30
CA ALA A 34 1.52 -8.19 6.39
C ALA A 34 0.49 -7.24 7.04
N VAL A 35 -0.59 -7.77 7.60
CA VAL A 35 -1.64 -6.98 8.27
C VAL A 35 -1.08 -6.15 9.43
N PHE A 36 -0.31 -6.76 10.33
CA PHE A 36 0.24 -6.03 11.47
C PHE A 36 1.34 -5.03 11.08
N SER A 37 2.02 -5.25 9.96
CA SER A 37 2.89 -4.23 9.35
C SER A 37 2.10 -3.01 8.87
N MET A 38 0.90 -3.19 8.32
CA MET A 38 -0.04 -2.11 7.99
C MET A 38 -0.55 -1.37 9.23
N VAL A 39 -0.91 -2.11 10.28
CA VAL A 39 -1.35 -1.53 11.56
C VAL A 39 -0.24 -0.66 12.16
N LYS A 40 1.00 -1.19 12.25
CA LYS A 40 2.17 -0.45 12.73
C LYS A 40 2.38 0.84 11.95
N HIS A 41 2.38 0.75 10.62
CA HIS A 41 2.56 1.91 9.74
C HIS A 41 1.47 2.96 9.98
N SER A 42 0.20 2.53 10.05
CA SER A 42 -0.95 3.42 10.28
C SER A 42 -0.88 4.15 11.63
N VAL A 43 -0.52 3.43 12.70
CA VAL A 43 -0.32 4.01 14.03
C VAL A 43 0.83 5.03 14.01
N ASN A 44 1.96 4.71 13.39
CA ASN A 44 3.09 5.63 13.29
C ASN A 44 2.76 6.87 12.46
N LEU A 45 2.08 6.71 11.33
CA LEU A 45 1.64 7.81 10.47
C LEU A 45 0.80 8.80 11.26
N ALA A 46 -0.15 8.29 12.02
CA ALA A 46 -1.10 9.11 12.75
C ALA A 46 -0.53 9.66 14.08
N ARG A 47 0.55 9.06 14.60
CA ARG A 47 1.45 9.67 15.60
C ARG A 47 2.36 10.77 15.03
N GLY A 48 2.35 10.99 13.72
CA GLY A 48 3.11 12.04 13.06
C GLY A 48 4.55 11.68 12.71
N PHE A 49 4.86 10.39 12.57
CA PHE A 49 6.22 9.97 12.22
C PHE A 49 6.50 10.36 10.75
N LYS A 50 7.46 11.28 10.54
CA LYS A 50 7.78 11.86 9.23
C LYS A 50 8.08 10.80 8.17
N LYS A 51 8.87 9.78 8.52
CA LYS A 51 9.25 8.68 7.63
C LYS A 51 8.05 7.94 7.02
N GLU A 52 6.96 7.80 7.77
CA GLU A 52 5.76 7.09 7.27
C GLU A 52 5.02 7.95 6.26
N ARG A 53 4.92 9.25 6.52
CA ARG A 53 4.35 10.22 5.58
C ARG A 53 5.16 10.31 4.29
N GLU A 54 6.49 10.31 4.39
CA GLU A 54 7.40 10.34 3.23
C GLU A 54 7.24 9.08 2.37
N ARG A 55 7.15 7.91 3.02
CA ARG A 55 6.87 6.65 2.31
C ARG A 55 5.55 6.70 1.55
N ASP A 56 4.47 7.16 2.19
CA ASP A 56 3.15 7.28 1.56
C ASP A 56 3.13 8.28 0.40
N TYR A 57 3.83 9.40 0.58
CA TYR A 57 3.99 10.40 -0.45
C TYR A 57 4.73 9.83 -1.67
N ASN A 58 5.88 9.18 -1.45
CA ASN A 58 6.68 8.58 -2.53
C ASN A 58 5.92 7.46 -3.25
N LEU A 59 5.21 6.61 -2.51
CA LEU A 59 4.36 5.56 -3.08
C LEU A 59 3.22 6.15 -3.92
N SER A 60 2.60 7.24 -3.45
CA SER A 60 1.57 7.96 -4.20
C SER A 60 2.13 8.65 -5.45
N LEU A 61 3.37 9.17 -5.38
CA LEU A 61 4.05 9.75 -6.51
C LEU A 61 4.42 8.69 -7.57
N ALA A 62 4.87 7.51 -7.14
CA ALA A 62 5.11 6.37 -8.00
C ALA A 62 3.82 5.94 -8.73
N ARG A 63 2.69 5.86 -8.01
CA ARG A 63 1.35 5.60 -8.58
C ARG A 63 0.96 6.64 -9.64
N LYS A 64 1.11 7.93 -9.33
CA LYS A 64 0.80 9.03 -10.26
C LYS A 64 1.62 8.94 -11.55
N ASN A 65 2.88 8.52 -11.43
CA ASN A 65 3.81 8.46 -12.55
C ASN A 65 3.86 7.10 -13.25
N PHE A 66 3.00 6.15 -12.87
CA PHE A 66 2.99 4.78 -13.40
C PHE A 66 4.34 4.06 -13.28
N LYS A 67 5.10 4.38 -12.23
CA LYS A 67 6.36 3.71 -11.91
C LYS A 67 6.08 2.44 -11.10
N TRP A 68 5.60 1.40 -11.77
CA TRP A 68 5.14 0.16 -11.14
C TRP A 68 6.17 -0.47 -10.19
N GLU A 69 7.42 -0.59 -10.63
CA GLU A 69 8.51 -1.15 -9.82
C GLU A 69 8.78 -0.36 -8.54
N GLU A 70 8.74 0.98 -8.62
CA GLU A 70 8.89 1.87 -7.47
C GLU A 70 7.67 1.77 -6.52
N GLN A 71 6.47 1.63 -7.08
CA GLN A 71 5.27 1.39 -6.29
C GLN A 71 5.34 0.05 -5.54
N PHE A 72 5.83 -1.02 -6.18
CA PHE A 72 5.97 -2.33 -5.54
C PHE A 72 7.03 -2.31 -4.45
N SER A 73 8.21 -1.72 -4.71
CA SER A 73 9.29 -1.65 -3.72
C SER A 73 8.91 -0.83 -2.49
N LEU A 74 8.05 0.18 -2.66
CA LEU A 74 7.53 0.99 -1.55
C LEU A 74 6.31 0.38 -0.85
N SER A 75 5.69 -0.68 -1.39
CA SER A 75 4.52 -1.33 -0.79
C SER A 75 4.87 -2.06 0.50
N ILE A 76 3.87 -2.35 1.36
CA ILE A 76 4.10 -3.07 2.64
C ILE A 76 4.48 -4.52 2.36
N ASP A 77 3.81 -5.12 1.39
CA ASP A 77 4.11 -6.45 0.85
C ASP A 77 4.39 -6.30 -0.64
N SER A 78 5.67 -6.14 -0.98
CA SER A 78 6.14 -5.94 -2.36
C SER A 78 5.89 -7.15 -3.25
N GLU A 79 6.07 -8.36 -2.70
CA GLU A 79 5.91 -9.61 -3.45
C GLU A 79 4.43 -9.79 -3.83
N HIS A 80 3.53 -9.64 -2.86
CA HIS A 80 2.10 -9.74 -3.10
C HIS A 80 1.62 -8.69 -4.11
N ALA A 81 2.03 -7.42 -3.95
CA ALA A 81 1.63 -6.35 -4.86
C ALA A 81 2.08 -6.62 -6.31
N ARG A 82 3.33 -7.06 -6.49
CA ARG A 82 3.88 -7.42 -7.80
C ARG A 82 3.15 -8.61 -8.41
N LYS A 83 3.01 -9.70 -7.65
CA LYS A 83 2.33 -10.92 -8.11
C LYS A 83 0.91 -10.61 -8.56
N ARG A 84 0.16 -9.86 -7.74
CA ARG A 84 -1.21 -9.47 -8.07
C ARG A 84 -1.30 -8.58 -9.30
N PHE A 85 -0.35 -7.67 -9.49
CA PHE A 85 -0.29 -6.85 -10.70
C PHE A 85 -0.06 -7.71 -11.94
N ILE A 86 0.93 -8.61 -11.92
CA ILE A 86 1.26 -9.50 -13.06
C ILE A 86 0.09 -10.42 -13.41
N GLU A 87 -0.61 -10.97 -12.41
CA GLU A 87 -1.78 -11.84 -12.63
C GLU A 87 -2.94 -11.11 -13.32
N LEU A 88 -3.10 -9.81 -13.05
CA LEU A 88 -4.26 -9.03 -13.48
C LEU A 88 -3.98 -8.13 -14.68
N ASN A 89 -2.72 -7.94 -15.07
CA ASN A 89 -2.32 -6.96 -16.08
C ASN A 89 -1.37 -7.62 -17.09
N ASN A 90 -1.64 -7.41 -18.38
CA ASN A 90 -0.87 -8.01 -19.47
C ASN A 90 0.28 -7.11 -19.96
N SER A 91 0.41 -5.88 -19.44
CA SER A 91 1.41 -4.90 -19.88
C SER A 91 1.74 -3.85 -18.81
N ASN A 92 2.98 -3.35 -18.81
CA ASN A 92 3.43 -2.19 -17.99
C ASN A 92 3.00 -0.87 -18.64
N GLU A 93 1.70 -0.69 -18.85
CA GLU A 93 1.14 0.52 -19.46
C GLU A 93 0.91 1.64 -18.44
N ASP A 94 0.55 2.82 -18.94
CA ASP A 94 0.15 4.01 -18.16
C ASP A 94 -1.26 3.87 -17.54
N HIS A 95 -1.65 2.64 -17.19
CA HIS A 95 -2.91 2.28 -16.55
C HIS A 95 -2.86 0.84 -16.02
N CYS A 96 -3.82 0.47 -15.17
CA CYS A 96 -4.07 -0.92 -14.79
C CYS A 96 -5.37 -1.44 -15.43
N SER A 97 -5.59 -2.75 -15.34
CA SER A 97 -6.75 -3.46 -15.88
C SER A 97 -8.09 -3.09 -15.24
N MET A 98 -8.08 -2.44 -14.06
CA MET A 98 -9.32 -2.07 -13.36
C MET A 98 -10.18 -1.08 -14.16
N CYS A 99 -9.58 -0.03 -14.71
CA CYS A 99 -10.29 0.99 -15.51
C CYS A 99 -9.92 0.95 -16.99
N GLY A 100 -8.80 0.31 -17.33
CA GLY A 100 -8.27 0.30 -18.69
C GLY A 100 -7.76 1.68 -19.15
N LYS A 101 -7.27 1.70 -20.39
CA LYS A 101 -6.61 2.86 -21.00
C LYS A 101 -7.48 4.12 -21.07
N SER A 102 -8.77 3.96 -21.40
CA SER A 102 -9.67 5.08 -21.69
C SER A 102 -10.22 5.76 -20.44
N PHE A 103 -10.44 5.00 -19.37
CA PHE A 103 -11.15 5.49 -18.18
C PHE A 103 -10.25 5.65 -16.94
N CYS A 104 -8.93 5.46 -17.08
CA CYS A 104 -8.00 5.69 -15.98
C CYS A 104 -7.97 7.18 -15.57
N ALA A 105 -8.46 7.47 -14.36
CA ALA A 105 -8.53 8.82 -13.81
C ALA A 105 -7.14 9.49 -13.70
N MET A 106 -6.13 8.75 -13.24
CA MET A 106 -4.76 9.28 -13.08
C MET A 106 -4.16 9.69 -14.43
N ARG A 107 -4.35 8.87 -15.46
CA ARG A 107 -3.86 9.14 -16.81
C ARG A 107 -4.57 10.34 -17.42
N ASN A 108 -5.89 10.40 -17.30
CA ASN A 108 -6.69 11.50 -17.84
C ASN A 108 -6.37 12.82 -17.13
N THR A 109 -6.17 12.78 -15.80
CA THR A 109 -5.72 13.95 -15.03
C THR A 109 -4.34 14.40 -15.48
N LYS A 110 -3.39 13.49 -15.66
CA LYS A 110 -2.04 13.82 -16.16
C LYS A 110 -2.10 14.52 -17.51
N LYS A 111 -2.85 13.96 -18.46
CA LYS A 111 -3.06 14.58 -19.78
C LYS A 111 -3.68 15.98 -19.71
N ALA A 112 -4.68 16.15 -18.85
CA ALA A 112 -5.32 17.44 -18.65
C ALA A 112 -4.34 18.47 -18.07
N MET A 113 -3.55 18.08 -17.07
CA MET A 113 -2.52 18.95 -16.49
C MET A 113 -1.43 19.31 -17.51
N ASP A 114 -0.95 18.34 -18.29
CA ASP A 114 0.09 18.54 -19.32
C ASP A 114 -0.40 19.42 -20.48
N SER A 115 -1.72 19.57 -20.68
CA SER A 115 -2.31 20.42 -21.71
C SER A 115 -2.50 21.89 -21.30
N VAL A 116 -2.31 22.22 -20.03
CA VAL A 116 -2.48 23.56 -19.46
C VAL A 116 -1.14 24.25 -19.17
N VAL A 117 -0.03 23.53 -19.37
CA VAL A 117 1.36 24.03 -19.28
C VAL A 117 1.93 24.12 -20.70
#